data_AF-Q4DVN0-F1
#
_entry.id   AF-Q4DVN0-F1
#
_cell.length_a   1.000
_cell.length_b   1.000
_cell.length_c   1.000
_cell.angle_alpha   90.00
_cell.angle_beta   90.00
_cell.angle_gamma   90.00
#
_symmetry.space_group_name_H-M   'P 1'
#
loop_
_entity.id
_entity.type
_entity.pdbx_description
1 polymer ?
#
loop_
_entity_poly.entity_id
_entity_poly.type
_entity_poly.pdbx_seq_one_letter_code
_entity_poly.pdbx_strand_id
1 'polypeptide(L)'
;MSHFLGKGNAATFFAMVLTSGQALFFLYHKDSYADNPVMLRSSKPMVMRDVFLTKCSSFFPNPLSCVYVHKASDAFLNSLTSWLLVRPIVDVIGWKSGVALYAGSGLFSSFAYLFGCQLRRTKTNTQFDCNATSNGAFAGFAALSLMMPKCYIPASRRAPVYYVGIPYIVKCAYDEYIGPTFFEKREPGNIELRNWGFVGGVFFAFIFSSLVLRTRSDFGRMNLFWTNLKKTSL
;
A
#
# COMPACT_ATOMS: atom_id res chain seq x y z
N MET A 1 -0.83 -20.40 27.51
CA MET A 1 0.05 -20.80 26.38
C MET A 1 -0.64 -20.80 25.00
N SER A 2 -1.98 -20.65 24.91
CA SER A 2 -2.73 -20.58 23.63
C SER A 2 -2.63 -19.23 22.88
N HIS A 3 -2.21 -18.15 23.54
CA HIS A 3 -2.29 -16.80 22.98
C HIS A 3 -1.14 -16.42 22.01
N PHE A 4 -0.08 -17.25 21.93
CA PHE A 4 1.06 -17.03 21.01
C PHE A 4 0.92 -17.79 19.68
N LEU A 5 0.23 -18.94 19.65
CA LEU A 5 0.02 -19.74 18.45
C LEU A 5 -0.94 -19.08 17.45
N GLY A 6 -1.93 -18.31 17.92
CA GLY A 6 -2.89 -17.63 17.04
C GLY A 6 -2.34 -16.40 16.30
N LYS A 7 -1.29 -15.75 16.82
CA LYS A 7 -0.77 -14.50 16.23
C LYS A 7 0.01 -14.74 14.94
N GLY A 8 0.87 -15.77 14.91
CA GLY A 8 1.68 -16.10 13.74
C GLY A 8 0.87 -16.60 12.53
N ASN A 9 -0.26 -17.27 12.76
CA ASN A 9 -1.11 -17.77 11.68
C ASN A 9 -1.84 -16.62 10.96
N ALA A 10 -2.28 -15.60 11.70
CA ALA A 10 -3.00 -14.47 11.13
C ALA A 10 -2.13 -13.63 10.18
N ALA A 11 -0.87 -13.34 10.53
CA ALA A 11 0.02 -12.58 9.66
C ALA A 11 0.44 -13.37 8.42
N THR A 12 0.67 -14.67 8.57
CA THR A 12 0.94 -15.58 7.45
C THR A 12 -0.26 -15.61 6.50
N PHE A 13 -1.48 -15.76 7.02
CA PHE A 13 -2.71 -15.71 6.22
C PHE A 13 -2.86 -14.37 5.51
N PHE A 14 -2.60 -13.27 6.20
CA PHE A 14 -2.64 -11.94 5.62
C PHE A 14 -1.65 -11.78 4.44
N ALA A 15 -0.40 -12.24 4.60
CA ALA A 15 0.59 -12.21 3.53
C ALA A 15 0.22 -13.11 2.34
N MET A 16 -0.38 -14.28 2.60
CA MET A 16 -0.93 -15.16 1.55
C MET A 16 -2.05 -14.46 0.78
N VAL A 17 -3.02 -13.86 1.48
CA VAL A 17 -4.13 -13.11 0.85
C VAL A 17 -3.62 -11.97 -0.02
N LEU A 18 -2.64 -11.19 0.46
CA LEU A 18 -2.04 -10.14 -0.35
C LEU A 18 -1.34 -10.70 -1.58
N THR A 19 -0.48 -11.72 -1.42
CA THR A 19 0.24 -12.36 -2.52
C THR A 19 -0.72 -12.91 -3.59
N SER A 20 -1.71 -13.70 -3.18
CA SER A 20 -2.73 -14.25 -4.07
C SER A 20 -3.54 -13.14 -4.73
N GLY A 21 -3.88 -12.09 -3.99
CA GLY A 21 -4.56 -10.91 -4.53
C GLY A 21 -3.74 -10.23 -5.63
N GLN A 22 -2.45 -9.97 -5.41
CA GLN A 22 -1.58 -9.35 -6.43
C GLN A 22 -1.48 -10.22 -7.69
N ALA A 23 -1.36 -11.54 -7.53
CA ALA A 23 -1.30 -12.48 -8.66
C ALA A 23 -2.61 -12.56 -9.44
N LEU A 24 -3.76 -12.65 -8.75
CA LEU A 24 -5.09 -12.70 -9.38
C LEU A 24 -5.43 -11.38 -10.09
N PHE A 25 -5.31 -10.25 -9.36
CA PHE A 25 -4.85 -8.95 -9.86
C PHE A 25 -4.31 -8.91 -11.29
N PHE A 26 -3.05 -9.32 -11.35
CA PHE A 26 -2.23 -9.24 -12.53
C PHE A 26 -2.68 -10.21 -13.62
N LEU A 27 -3.03 -11.45 -13.28
CA LEU A 27 -3.53 -12.43 -14.25
C LEU A 27 -4.86 -12.01 -14.88
N TYR A 28 -5.72 -11.36 -14.11
CA TYR A 28 -6.97 -10.83 -14.63
C TYR A 28 -6.76 -9.55 -15.43
N HIS A 29 -5.72 -8.75 -15.14
CA HIS A 29 -5.37 -7.60 -15.98
C HIS A 29 -4.79 -8.06 -17.32
N LYS A 30 -3.79 -8.94 -17.27
CA LYS A 30 -3.07 -9.46 -18.43
C LYS A 30 -4.05 -10.11 -19.41
N ASP A 31 -3.96 -9.73 -20.67
CA ASP A 31 -4.81 -10.24 -21.76
C ASP A 31 -6.32 -9.93 -21.60
N SER A 32 -6.69 -9.00 -20.71
CA SER A 32 -8.08 -8.54 -20.54
C SER A 32 -8.37 -7.22 -21.23
N TYR A 33 -9.64 -6.83 -21.27
CA TYR A 33 -10.07 -5.50 -21.74
C TYR A 33 -9.40 -4.36 -20.97
N ALA A 34 -8.90 -4.59 -19.76
CA ALA A 34 -8.22 -3.57 -18.96
C ALA A 34 -6.80 -3.26 -19.45
N ASP A 35 -6.17 -4.18 -20.19
CA ASP A 35 -4.87 -4.01 -20.84
C ASP A 35 -5.02 -3.32 -22.22
N ASN A 36 -6.26 -3.12 -22.68
CA ASN A 36 -6.54 -2.42 -23.93
C ASN A 36 -6.87 -0.94 -23.68
N PRO A 37 -6.00 0.02 -24.09
CA PRO A 37 -6.25 1.44 -23.88
C PRO A 37 -7.51 1.93 -24.60
N VAL A 38 -7.94 1.33 -25.71
CA VAL A 38 -9.20 1.69 -26.38
C VAL A 38 -10.39 1.38 -25.47
N MET A 39 -10.33 0.29 -24.71
CA MET A 39 -11.40 -0.08 -23.78
C MET A 39 -11.41 0.84 -22.56
N LEU A 40 -10.26 1.27 -22.03
CA LEU A 40 -10.19 2.28 -20.96
C LEU A 40 -10.90 3.61 -21.31
N ARG A 41 -11.02 3.93 -22.60
CA ARG A 41 -11.77 5.07 -23.17
C ARG A 41 -13.29 4.87 -23.19
N SER A 42 -13.76 3.63 -23.12
CA SER A 42 -15.17 3.25 -23.30
C SER A 42 -16.07 3.86 -22.22
N SER A 43 -17.19 4.47 -22.62
CA SER A 43 -18.22 4.92 -21.68
C SER A 43 -19.02 3.76 -21.06
N LYS A 44 -18.85 2.54 -21.57
CA LYS A 44 -19.52 1.36 -21.01
C LYS A 44 -18.98 1.05 -19.61
N PRO A 45 -19.84 0.55 -18.70
CA PRO A 45 -19.40 0.13 -17.38
C PRO A 45 -18.39 -1.00 -17.54
N MET A 46 -17.21 -0.80 -16.98
CA MET A 46 -16.17 -1.81 -16.93
C MET A 46 -15.82 -2.01 -15.47
N VAL A 47 -16.29 -3.13 -14.92
CA VAL A 47 -16.12 -3.48 -13.49
C VAL A 47 -14.67 -3.23 -13.05
N MET A 48 -13.71 -3.65 -13.86
CA MET A 48 -12.30 -3.45 -13.59
C MET A 48 -11.91 -1.97 -13.38
N ARG A 49 -12.17 -1.12 -14.37
CA ARG A 49 -11.81 0.31 -14.34
C ARG A 49 -12.63 1.08 -13.31
N ASP A 50 -13.92 0.78 -13.23
CA ASP A 50 -14.87 1.58 -12.46
C ASP A 50 -14.85 1.21 -10.98
N VAL A 51 -14.50 -0.04 -10.63
CA VAL A 51 -14.44 -0.52 -9.24
C VAL A 51 -13.01 -0.52 -8.70
N PHE A 52 -12.00 -0.89 -9.49
CA PHE A 52 -10.64 -1.14 -8.99
C PHE A 52 -9.59 -0.13 -9.44
N LEU A 53 -9.92 0.85 -10.27
CA LEU A 53 -8.98 1.91 -10.64
C LEU A 53 -9.45 3.26 -10.11
N THR A 54 -8.50 4.15 -9.86
CA THR A 54 -8.78 5.56 -9.59
C THR A 54 -8.64 6.34 -10.90
N LYS A 55 -9.77 6.75 -11.50
CA LYS A 55 -9.75 7.61 -12.69
C LYS A 55 -9.32 9.02 -12.30
N CYS A 56 -8.57 9.71 -13.16
CA CYS A 56 -8.20 11.11 -12.91
C CYS A 56 -9.40 12.07 -12.82
N SER A 57 -10.53 11.70 -13.42
CA SER A 57 -11.80 12.42 -13.37
C SER A 57 -12.69 12.05 -12.18
N SER A 58 -12.28 11.09 -11.33
CA SER A 58 -13.04 10.71 -10.15
C SER A 58 -13.04 11.83 -9.11
N PHE A 59 -14.22 12.12 -8.54
CA PHE A 59 -14.35 13.09 -7.45
C PHE A 59 -13.83 12.54 -6.11
N PHE A 60 -14.02 11.25 -5.86
CA PHE A 60 -13.61 10.59 -4.63
C PHE A 60 -12.43 9.63 -4.85
N PRO A 61 -11.51 9.51 -3.87
CA PRO A 61 -10.45 8.50 -3.91
C PRO A 61 -11.05 7.10 -3.82
N ASN A 62 -10.48 6.15 -4.57
CA ASN A 62 -10.93 4.77 -4.54
C ASN A 62 -10.04 3.93 -3.59
N PRO A 63 -10.55 3.41 -2.45
CA PRO A 63 -9.76 2.55 -1.57
C PRO A 63 -9.45 1.20 -2.22
N LEU A 64 -10.28 0.71 -3.15
CA LEU A 64 -10.10 -0.61 -3.76
C LEU A 64 -8.98 -0.62 -4.81
N SER A 65 -8.49 0.52 -5.26
CA SER A 65 -7.38 0.51 -6.22
C SER A 65 -6.06 -0.01 -5.64
N CYS A 66 -5.99 -0.23 -4.32
CA CYS A 66 -4.84 -0.88 -3.71
C CYS A 66 -4.73 -2.38 -4.03
N VAL A 67 -5.81 -3.06 -4.41
CA VAL A 67 -5.71 -4.49 -4.77
C VAL A 67 -5.24 -4.69 -6.21
N TYR A 68 -5.32 -3.64 -7.03
CA TYR A 68 -5.03 -3.70 -8.45
C TYR A 68 -3.55 -3.70 -8.78
N VAL A 69 -3.14 -4.56 -9.70
CA VAL A 69 -1.77 -4.60 -10.22
C VAL A 69 -1.80 -4.83 -11.71
N HIS A 70 -1.12 -3.98 -12.48
CA HIS A 70 -1.05 -4.10 -13.93
C HIS A 70 0.34 -4.53 -14.44
N LYS A 71 1.43 -4.22 -13.70
CA LYS A 71 2.79 -4.59 -14.10
C LYS A 71 3.21 -5.91 -13.47
N ALA A 72 3.84 -6.78 -14.27
CA ALA A 72 4.40 -8.05 -13.79
C ALA A 72 5.47 -7.83 -12.71
N SER A 73 6.33 -6.81 -12.89
CA SER A 73 7.34 -6.41 -11.92
C SER A 73 6.74 -6.06 -10.56
N ASP A 74 5.58 -5.39 -10.58
CA ASP A 74 4.91 -4.95 -9.37
C ASP A 74 4.24 -6.12 -8.67
N ALA A 75 3.61 -7.02 -9.43
CA ALA A 75 3.03 -8.24 -8.87
C ALA A 75 4.09 -9.07 -8.14
N PHE A 76 5.27 -9.21 -8.76
CA PHE A 76 6.40 -9.92 -8.17
C PHE A 76 6.95 -9.21 -6.91
N LEU A 77 7.25 -7.91 -7.01
CA LEU A 77 7.80 -7.14 -5.89
C LEU A 77 6.82 -7.02 -4.72
N ASN A 78 5.53 -6.85 -4.98
CA ASN A 78 4.49 -6.77 -3.96
C ASN A 78 4.29 -8.12 -3.28
N SER A 79 4.41 -9.23 -4.02
CA SER A 79 4.41 -10.58 -3.45
C SER A 79 5.60 -10.76 -2.51
N LEU A 80 6.82 -10.41 -2.94
CA LEU A 80 8.01 -10.50 -2.09
C LEU A 80 7.88 -9.62 -0.83
N THR A 81 7.38 -8.40 -1.01
CA THR A 81 7.16 -7.43 0.07
C THR A 81 6.09 -7.91 1.05
N SER A 82 5.06 -8.62 0.59
CA SER A 82 4.05 -9.24 1.46
C SER A 82 4.67 -10.17 2.49
N TRP A 83 5.68 -10.94 2.09
CA TRP A 83 6.34 -11.91 2.96
C TRP A 83 7.47 -11.31 3.81
N LEU A 84 8.31 -10.47 3.21
CA LEU A 84 9.52 -9.97 3.88
C LEU A 84 9.27 -8.74 4.75
N LEU A 85 8.23 -7.96 4.45
CA LEU A 85 7.92 -6.68 5.09
C LEU A 85 6.57 -6.72 5.80
N VAL A 86 5.50 -7.07 5.08
CA VAL A 86 4.13 -6.96 5.61
C VAL A 86 3.89 -7.98 6.72
N ARG A 87 4.23 -9.26 6.48
CA ARG A 87 4.08 -10.33 7.48
C ARG A 87 4.68 -9.96 8.85
N PRO A 88 5.98 -9.64 8.98
CA PRO A 88 6.55 -9.34 10.30
C PRO A 88 5.96 -8.07 10.94
N ILE A 89 5.57 -7.06 10.14
CA ILE A 89 4.86 -5.87 10.67
C ILE A 89 3.49 -6.27 11.23
N VAL A 90 2.73 -7.08 10.50
CA VAL A 90 1.39 -7.54 10.89
C VAL A 90 1.44 -8.46 12.12
N ASP A 91 2.51 -9.23 12.29
CA ASP A 91 2.76 -9.98 13.52
C ASP A 91 2.85 -9.06 14.75
N VAL A 92 3.42 -7.85 14.59
CA VAL A 92 3.56 -6.86 15.67
C VAL A 92 2.27 -6.07 15.90
N ILE A 93 1.67 -5.52 14.85
CA ILE A 93 0.50 -4.62 14.98
C ILE A 93 -0.84 -5.36 15.01
N GLY A 94 -0.88 -6.62 14.58
CA GLY A 94 -2.07 -7.42 14.39
C GLY A 94 -2.77 -7.19 13.04
N TRP A 95 -3.44 -8.22 12.54
CA TRP A 95 -4.06 -8.25 11.21
C TRP A 95 -5.09 -7.15 10.97
N LYS A 96 -5.90 -6.77 11.97
CA LYS A 96 -6.90 -5.69 11.85
C LYS A 96 -6.23 -4.35 11.53
N SER A 97 -5.12 -4.07 12.21
CA SER A 97 -4.28 -2.91 11.95
C SER A 97 -3.58 -3.00 10.60
N GLY A 98 -3.19 -4.20 10.18
CA GLY A 98 -2.70 -4.47 8.82
C GLY A 98 -3.73 -4.13 7.73
N VAL A 99 -4.99 -4.56 7.88
CA VAL A 99 -6.08 -4.21 6.95
C VAL A 99 -6.29 -2.70 6.90
N ALA A 100 -6.37 -2.04 8.06
CA ALA A 100 -6.55 -0.59 8.15
C ALA A 100 -5.38 0.15 7.48
N LEU A 101 -4.14 -0.31 7.70
CA LEU A 101 -2.96 0.26 7.06
C LEU A 101 -2.99 0.07 5.54
N TYR A 102 -3.30 -1.14 5.06
CA TYR A 102 -3.35 -1.44 3.63
C TYR A 102 -4.39 -0.60 2.90
N ALA A 103 -5.65 -0.65 3.35
CA ALA A 103 -6.76 0.06 2.74
C ALA A 103 -6.62 1.58 2.89
N GLY A 104 -6.19 2.07 4.06
CA GLY A 104 -5.97 3.49 4.29
C GLY A 104 -4.82 4.05 3.47
N SER A 105 -3.70 3.33 3.37
CA SER A 105 -2.58 3.73 2.52
C SER A 105 -2.98 3.75 1.04
N GLY A 106 -3.79 2.77 0.61
CA GLY A 106 -4.42 2.73 -0.71
C GLY A 106 -5.29 3.95 -1.00
N LEU A 107 -6.19 4.28 -0.07
CA LEU A 107 -7.11 5.42 -0.17
C LEU A 107 -6.36 6.76 -0.24
N PHE A 108 -5.38 6.97 0.64
CA PHE A 108 -4.59 8.21 0.63
C PHE A 108 -3.68 8.28 -0.59
N SER A 109 -3.21 7.14 -1.11
CA SER A 109 -2.50 7.11 -2.38
C SER A 109 -3.40 7.53 -3.55
N SER A 110 -4.66 7.08 -3.57
CA SER A 110 -5.66 7.51 -4.55
C SER A 110 -5.93 9.01 -4.44
N PHE A 111 -6.04 9.51 -3.21
CA PHE A 111 -6.20 10.94 -2.94
C PHE A 111 -5.00 11.76 -3.45
N ALA A 112 -3.76 11.32 -3.15
CA ALA A 112 -2.55 12.00 -3.61
C ALA A 112 -2.45 12.06 -5.14
N TYR A 113 -2.88 10.99 -5.83
CA TYR A 113 -2.99 10.99 -7.28
C TYR A 113 -4.00 12.03 -7.79
N LEU A 114 -5.24 12.00 -7.29
CA LEU A 114 -6.30 12.94 -7.68
C LEU A 114 -5.90 14.40 -7.42
N PHE A 115 -5.36 14.66 -6.23
CA PHE A 115 -4.86 15.98 -5.85
C PHE A 115 -3.73 16.45 -6.79
N GLY A 116 -2.80 15.55 -7.14
CA GLY A 116 -1.76 15.85 -8.12
C GLY A 116 -2.30 16.20 -9.51
N CYS A 117 -3.34 15.50 -9.98
CA CYS A 117 -4.00 15.77 -11.25
C CYS A 117 -4.75 17.11 -11.25
N GLN A 118 -5.36 17.50 -10.11
CA GLN A 118 -6.01 18.80 -9.94
C GLN A 118 -5.01 19.95 -9.93
N LEU A 119 -3.85 19.79 -9.28
CA LEU A 119 -2.82 20.82 -9.22
C LEU A 119 -2.09 21.02 -10.56
N ARG A 120 -1.90 19.95 -11.34
CA ARG A 120 -1.20 20.01 -12.62
C ARG A 120 -1.95 19.19 -13.67
N ARG A 121 -2.66 19.88 -14.56
CA ARG A 121 -3.32 19.24 -15.71
C ARG A 121 -2.35 18.50 -16.64
N THR A 122 -1.08 18.92 -16.68
CA THR A 122 -0.01 18.23 -17.44
C THR A 122 0.40 16.88 -16.85
N LYS A 123 -0.03 16.57 -15.62
CA LYS A 123 0.19 15.25 -15.00
C LYS A 123 -0.59 14.19 -15.78
N THR A 124 -1.82 14.48 -16.21
CA THR A 124 -2.64 13.61 -17.05
C THR A 124 -2.37 13.83 -18.54
N ASN A 125 -2.28 12.76 -19.31
CA ASN A 125 -2.27 12.75 -20.77
C ASN A 125 -3.71 12.79 -21.31
N THR A 126 -4.63 12.07 -20.68
CA THR A 126 -6.05 12.03 -21.05
C THR A 126 -6.97 12.09 -19.84
N GLN A 127 -8.24 12.46 -20.05
CA GLN A 127 -9.30 12.39 -19.04
C GLN A 127 -9.68 10.95 -18.61
N PHE A 128 -9.15 9.95 -19.33
CA PHE A 128 -9.38 8.53 -19.08
C PHE A 128 -8.23 7.89 -18.32
N ASP A 129 -7.18 8.65 -17.99
CA ASP A 129 -6.02 8.14 -17.27
C ASP A 129 -6.42 7.61 -15.91
N CYS A 130 -5.87 6.47 -15.57
CA CYS A 130 -6.21 5.71 -14.38
C CYS A 130 -4.98 5.42 -13.54
N ASN A 131 -5.21 5.20 -12.25
CA ASN A 131 -4.17 4.87 -11.29
C ASN A 131 -4.50 3.60 -10.52
N ALA A 132 -3.48 2.75 -10.35
CA ALA A 132 -3.50 1.61 -9.45
C ALA A 132 -2.66 1.96 -8.20
N THR A 133 -3.23 1.80 -7.01
CA THR A 133 -2.62 2.27 -5.75
C THR A 133 -2.04 1.16 -4.89
N SER A 134 -1.80 -0.01 -5.49
CA SER A 134 -1.13 -1.13 -4.82
C SER A 134 0.26 -0.71 -4.31
N ASN A 135 1.07 -0.06 -5.15
CA ASN A 135 2.38 0.46 -4.74
C ASN A 135 2.26 1.47 -3.58
N GLY A 136 1.23 2.33 -3.58
CA GLY A 136 0.95 3.22 -2.46
C GLY A 136 0.59 2.48 -1.18
N ALA A 137 -0.18 1.40 -1.26
CA ALA A 137 -0.52 0.59 -0.10
C ALA A 137 0.70 -0.09 0.52
N PHE A 138 1.57 -0.69 -0.30
CA PHE A 138 2.83 -1.28 0.16
C PHE A 138 3.84 -0.22 0.63
N ALA A 139 3.86 0.96 0.01
CA ALA A 139 4.68 2.09 0.46
C ALA A 139 4.29 2.54 1.88
N GLY A 140 3.02 2.41 2.27
CA GLY A 140 2.59 2.62 3.65
C GLY A 140 3.22 1.63 4.63
N PHE A 141 3.25 0.34 4.31
CA PHE A 141 4.00 -0.65 5.12
C PHE A 141 5.50 -0.37 5.13
N ALA A 142 6.06 0.04 4.00
CA ALA A 142 7.47 0.37 3.88
C ALA A 142 7.84 1.59 4.74
N ALA A 143 7.01 2.62 4.77
CA ALA A 143 7.18 3.77 5.66
C ALA A 143 7.04 3.37 7.13
N LEU A 144 6.07 2.52 7.46
CA LEU A 144 5.89 2.03 8.83
C LEU A 144 7.09 1.22 9.32
N SER A 145 7.76 0.49 8.44
CA SER A 145 8.96 -0.30 8.75
C SER A 145 10.11 0.55 9.33
N LEU A 146 10.21 1.82 8.92
CA LEU A 146 11.19 2.78 9.42
C LEU A 146 10.93 3.17 10.88
N MET A 147 9.68 3.06 11.33
CA MET A 147 9.27 3.38 12.70
C MET A 147 9.28 2.16 13.62
N MET A 148 9.61 0.98 13.08
CA MET A 148 9.67 -0.28 13.82
C MET A 148 11.10 -0.85 13.81
N PRO A 149 12.06 -0.20 14.49
CA PRO A 149 13.47 -0.61 14.45
C PRO A 149 13.73 -2.01 15.02
N LYS A 150 12.79 -2.56 15.81
CA LYS A 150 12.87 -3.90 16.41
C LYS A 150 12.09 -4.97 15.63
N CYS A 151 11.64 -4.66 14.42
CA CYS A 151 10.97 -5.61 13.55
C CYS A 151 11.98 -6.17 12.54
N TYR A 152 12.03 -7.49 12.40
CA TYR A 152 13.05 -8.18 11.62
C TYR A 152 12.43 -9.03 10.52
N ILE A 153 13.18 -9.26 9.44
CA ILE A 153 12.78 -10.11 8.33
C ILE A 153 12.62 -11.56 8.86
N PRO A 154 11.61 -12.34 8.43
CA PRO A 154 11.36 -13.67 8.98
C PRO A 154 12.56 -14.64 8.94
N ALA A 155 13.42 -14.50 7.93
CA ALA A 155 14.61 -15.34 7.74
C ALA A 155 15.84 -14.92 8.56
N SER A 156 15.84 -13.73 9.18
CA SER A 156 17.01 -13.22 9.90
C SER A 156 16.63 -12.37 11.10
N ARG A 157 17.10 -12.76 12.29
CA ARG A 157 16.94 -11.97 13.54
C ARG A 157 17.81 -10.72 13.60
N ARG A 158 18.68 -10.49 12.60
CA ARG A 158 19.61 -9.36 12.53
C ARG A 158 19.28 -8.37 11.43
N ALA A 159 18.48 -8.77 10.44
CA ALA A 159 18.10 -7.92 9.33
C ALA A 159 16.78 -7.22 9.65
N PRO A 160 16.80 -5.93 10.02
CA PRO A 160 15.57 -5.19 10.25
C PRO A 160 14.76 -5.05 8.95
N VAL A 161 13.44 -5.00 9.09
CA VAL A 161 12.52 -4.96 7.94
C VAL A 161 12.68 -3.72 7.06
N TYR A 162 13.22 -2.62 7.60
CA TYR A 162 13.44 -1.41 6.82
C TYR A 162 14.48 -1.58 5.71
N TYR A 163 15.33 -2.61 5.75
CA TYR A 163 16.20 -2.96 4.62
C TYR A 163 15.42 -3.40 3.38
N VAL A 164 14.17 -3.84 3.54
CA VAL A 164 13.24 -4.10 2.43
C VAL A 164 12.37 -2.87 2.17
N GLY A 165 11.96 -2.17 3.23
CA GLY A 165 11.14 -0.96 3.13
C GLY A 165 11.80 0.18 2.35
N ILE A 166 13.07 0.48 2.62
CA ILE A 166 13.80 1.58 1.94
C ILE A 166 13.88 1.34 0.42
N PRO A 167 14.38 0.19 -0.08
CA PRO A 167 14.38 -0.09 -1.51
C PRO A 167 12.98 -0.02 -2.14
N TYR A 168 11.94 -0.47 -1.43
CA TYR A 168 10.58 -0.41 -1.94
C TYR A 168 10.08 1.04 -2.10
N ILE A 169 10.37 1.93 -1.15
CA ILE A 169 10.06 3.37 -1.26
C ILE A 169 10.85 4.00 -2.41
N VAL A 170 12.14 3.68 -2.54
CA VAL A 170 12.98 4.17 -3.65
C VAL A 170 12.40 3.73 -4.99
N LYS A 171 11.96 2.47 -5.11
CA LYS A 171 11.27 1.97 -6.30
C LYS A 171 9.99 2.75 -6.59
N CYS A 172 9.17 3.04 -5.58
CA CYS A 172 7.96 3.84 -5.77
C CYS A 172 8.27 5.28 -6.22
N ALA A 173 9.30 5.90 -5.64
CA ALA A 173 9.77 7.21 -6.05
C ALA A 173 10.30 7.21 -7.50
N TYR A 174 11.00 6.14 -7.88
CA TYR A 174 11.45 5.93 -9.25
C TYR A 174 10.27 5.85 -10.22
N ASP A 175 9.26 5.02 -9.93
CA ASP A 175 8.07 4.85 -10.78
C ASP A 175 7.21 6.13 -10.92
N GLU A 176 7.16 6.97 -9.89
CA GLU A 176 6.38 8.21 -9.93
C GLU A 176 7.14 9.39 -10.56
N TYR A 177 8.43 9.55 -10.25
CA TYR A 177 9.17 10.77 -10.61
C TYR A 177 10.21 10.59 -11.69
N ILE A 178 10.87 9.42 -11.75
CA ILE A 178 12.03 9.20 -12.62
C ILE A 178 11.61 8.47 -13.90
N GLY A 179 10.96 7.32 -13.79
CA GLY A 179 10.52 6.50 -14.92
C GLY A 179 9.73 7.31 -15.97
N PRO A 180 8.67 8.02 -15.58
CA PRO A 180 7.85 8.81 -16.50
C PRO A 180 8.59 9.98 -17.17
N THR A 181 9.62 10.51 -16.51
CA THR A 181 10.34 11.71 -16.99
C THR A 181 11.49 11.34 -17.91
N PHE A 182 12.21 10.26 -17.62
CA PHE A 182 13.48 9.94 -18.29
C PHE A 182 13.42 8.74 -19.24
N PHE A 183 12.49 7.80 -19.04
CA PHE A 183 12.50 6.52 -19.77
C PHE A 183 11.23 6.27 -20.57
N GLU A 184 10.07 6.72 -20.08
CA GLU A 184 8.79 6.46 -20.72
C GLU A 184 8.44 7.60 -21.69
N LYS A 185 8.42 7.31 -23.00
CA LYS A 185 7.90 8.25 -24.00
C LYS A 185 6.37 8.29 -23.91
N ARG A 186 5.83 9.39 -23.41
CA ARG A 186 4.38 9.62 -23.32
C ARG A 186 3.86 10.14 -24.65
N GLU A 187 3.22 9.28 -25.42
CA GLU A 187 2.57 9.71 -26.67
C GLU A 187 1.28 10.48 -26.37
N PRO A 188 1.11 11.71 -26.90
CA PRO A 188 -0.09 12.51 -26.65
C PRO A 188 -1.37 11.76 -27.00
N GLY A 189 -2.32 11.76 -26.07
CA GLY A 189 -3.62 11.11 -26.26
C GLY A 189 -3.66 9.63 -25.88
N ASN A 190 -2.54 8.95 -25.65
CA ASN A 190 -2.57 7.58 -25.14
C ASN A 190 -3.06 7.55 -23.69
N ILE A 191 -3.99 6.64 -23.41
CA ILE A 191 -4.52 6.48 -22.04
C ILE A 191 -3.47 5.76 -21.22
N GLU A 192 -3.18 6.32 -20.05
CA GLU A 192 -2.17 5.78 -19.17
C GLU A 192 -2.79 5.13 -17.94
N LEU A 193 -2.30 3.94 -17.60
CA LEU A 193 -2.47 3.32 -16.30
C LEU A 193 -1.15 3.43 -15.53
N ARG A 194 -1.16 4.14 -14.40
CA ARG A 194 0.06 4.47 -13.64
C ARG A 194 -0.01 3.95 -12.19
N ASN A 195 1.13 3.99 -11.50
CA ASN A 195 1.25 3.69 -10.05
C ASN A 195 1.68 4.95 -9.27
N TRP A 196 0.96 6.04 -9.45
CA TRP A 196 1.28 7.33 -8.87
C TRP A 196 0.56 7.56 -7.54
N GLY A 197 1.02 8.55 -6.79
CA GLY A 197 0.49 8.92 -5.49
C GLY A 197 1.01 8.04 -4.36
N PHE A 198 2.18 7.39 -4.48
CA PHE A 198 2.68 6.53 -3.39
C PHE A 198 2.90 7.34 -2.09
N VAL A 199 3.22 8.63 -2.23
CA VAL A 199 3.40 9.59 -1.13
C VAL A 199 2.18 9.63 -0.21
N GLY A 200 0.97 9.45 -0.75
CA GLY A 200 -0.24 9.37 0.05
C GLY A 200 -0.23 8.17 1.02
N GLY A 201 0.25 7.01 0.57
CA GLY A 201 0.39 5.85 1.43
C GLY A 201 1.45 6.04 2.51
N VAL A 202 2.59 6.66 2.17
CA VAL A 202 3.63 7.04 3.13
C VAL A 202 3.09 8.02 4.17
N PHE A 203 2.35 9.04 3.74
CA PHE A 203 1.70 10.01 4.62
C PHE A 203 0.70 9.35 5.56
N PHE A 204 -0.12 8.43 5.06
CA PHE A 204 -1.04 7.67 5.91
C PHE A 204 -0.32 6.81 6.95
N ALA A 205 0.83 6.22 6.62
CA ALA A 205 1.62 5.47 7.60
C ALA A 205 2.15 6.35 8.74
N PHE A 206 2.54 7.61 8.45
CA PHE A 206 2.89 8.59 9.49
C PHE A 206 1.69 8.92 10.39
N ILE A 207 0.51 9.17 9.80
CA ILE A 207 -0.73 9.38 10.56
C ILE A 207 -1.03 8.16 11.43
N PHE A 208 -1.04 6.96 10.82
CA PHE A 208 -1.33 5.70 11.50
C PHE A 208 -0.38 5.45 12.67
N SER A 209 0.92 5.68 12.48
CA SER A 209 1.90 5.53 13.55
C SER A 209 1.67 6.53 14.68
N SER A 210 1.45 7.80 14.33
CA SER A 210 1.23 8.88 15.31
C SER A 210 -0.06 8.71 16.12
N LEU A 211 -1.14 8.18 15.51
CA LEU A 211 -2.44 8.06 16.15
C LEU A 211 -2.67 6.68 16.76
N VAL A 212 -2.24 5.60 16.13
CA VAL A 212 -2.56 4.23 16.56
C VAL A 212 -1.42 3.64 17.38
N LEU A 213 -0.18 3.73 16.90
CA LEU A 213 0.95 3.11 17.60
C LEU A 213 1.33 3.89 18.86
N ARG A 214 1.35 5.22 18.78
CA ARG A 214 1.57 6.07 19.96
C ARG A 214 0.51 5.85 21.02
N THR A 215 -0.76 5.90 20.64
CA THR A 215 -1.89 5.67 21.56
C THR A 215 -1.84 4.28 22.20
N ARG A 216 -1.47 3.23 21.46
CA ARG A 216 -1.24 1.89 22.05
C ARG A 216 -0.09 1.86 23.05
N SER A 217 1.01 2.53 22.73
CA SER A 217 2.15 2.67 23.66
C SER A 217 1.73 3.42 24.92
N ASP A 218 0.99 4.52 24.78
CA ASP A 218 0.55 5.36 25.89
C ASP A 218 -0.48 4.63 26.76
N PHE A 219 -1.46 3.93 26.18
CA PHE A 219 -2.36 3.05 26.92
C PHE A 219 -1.62 1.91 27.63
N GLY A 220 -0.61 1.31 26.99
CA GLY A 220 0.23 0.29 27.61
C GLY A 220 0.97 0.81 28.84
N ARG A 221 1.56 2.01 28.74
CA ARG A 221 2.23 2.70 29.86
C ARG A 221 1.25 3.07 30.96
N MET A 222 0.07 3.56 30.61
CA MET A 222 -0.99 3.89 31.57
C MET A 222 -1.47 2.64 32.32
N ASN A 223 -1.67 1.51 31.64
CA ASN A 223 -2.05 0.25 32.28
C ASN A 223 -0.96 -0.26 33.23
N LEU A 224 0.32 -0.16 32.85
CA LEU A 224 1.44 -0.49 33.73
C LEU A 224 1.47 0.42 34.96
N PHE A 225 1.27 1.73 34.78
CA PHE A 225 1.18 2.69 35.87
C PHE A 225 0.07 2.34 36.87
N TRP A 226 -1.15 2.09 36.39
CA TRP A 226 -2.28 1.68 37.25
C TRP A 226 -2.05 0.34 37.95
N THR A 227 -1.38 -0.60 37.29
CA THR A 227 -1.03 -1.90 37.88
C THR A 227 -0.01 -1.74 39.01
N ASN A 228 0.96 -0.83 38.85
CA ASN A 228 1.97 -0.55 39.87
C ASN A 228 1.40 0.22 41.07
N LEU A 229 0.47 1.15 40.84
CA LEU A 229 -0.27 1.82 41.93
C LEU A 229 -1.02 0.79 42.79
N LYS A 230 -1.71 -0.18 42.18
CA LYS A 230 -2.43 -1.23 42.93
C LYS A 230 -1.52 -2.15 43.75
N LYS A 231 -0.26 -2.33 43.35
CA LYS A 231 0.72 -3.15 44.07
C LYS A 231 1.40 -2.41 45.22
N THR A 232 1.36 -1.08 45.19
CA THR A 232 1.94 -0.24 46.23
C THR A 232 0.80 0.13 47.17
N SER A 233 0.51 -0.72 48.17
CA SER A 233 -0.29 -0.27 49.31
C SER A 233 0.47 0.86 49.99
N LEU A 234 -0.15 2.04 50.10
CA LEU A 234 0.24 3.04 51.08
C LEU A 234 0.17 2.44 52.48
#